data_AF-X6MDW7-F1
#
_entry.id   AF-X6MDW7-F1
#
_cell.length_a   1.000
_cell.length_b   1.000
_cell.length_c   1.000
_cell.angle_alpha   90.00
_cell.angle_beta   90.00
_cell.angle_gamma   90.00
#
_symmetry.space_group_name_H-M   'P 1'
#
loop_
_entity.id
_entity.type
_entity.pdbx_description
1 polymer ?
#
loop_
_entity_poly.entity_id
_entity_poly.type
_entity_poly.pdbx_seq_one_letter_code
_entity_poly.pdbx_strand_id
1 'polypeptide(L)' 'MEEEKSKDNAKLDLNSITEQQTCFDKNWILQLNKQDSIHDFICLICKQVANNPMEINCTQHKNMDESLIVR' A
#
# COMPACT_ATOMS: atom_id res chain seq x y z
N MET A 1 -37.44 -31.04 9.67
CA MET A 1 -37.79 -30.28 8.45
C MET A 1 -37.60 -28.82 8.81
N GLU A 2 -36.33 -28.42 8.99
CA GLU A 2 -35.52 -27.83 7.92
C GLU A 2 -36.27 -26.68 7.26
N GLU A 3 -35.92 -25.46 7.67
CA GLU A 3 -35.72 -24.36 6.74
C GLU A 3 -34.88 -23.29 7.44
N GLU A 4 -33.57 -23.38 7.20
CA GLU A 4 -32.63 -22.30 7.39
C GLU A 4 -33.00 -21.09 6.53
N LYS A 5 -32.73 -19.88 7.03
CA LYS A 5 -32.06 -18.82 6.26
C LYS A 5 -31.56 -17.75 7.23
N SER A 6 -30.40 -18.04 7.83
CA SER A 6 -29.57 -17.01 8.45
C SER A 6 -29.13 -16.04 7.34
N LYS A 7 -29.77 -14.88 7.29
CA LYS A 7 -29.40 -13.77 6.41
C LYS A 7 -28.32 -12.95 7.12
N ASP A 8 -27.10 -13.47 7.24
CA ASP A 8 -26.03 -12.69 7.87
C ASP A 8 -24.64 -13.12 7.42
N ASN A 9 -24.30 -12.84 6.16
CA ASN A 9 -22.94 -13.02 5.63
C ASN A 9 -22.67 -12.28 4.30
N ALA A 10 -23.42 -11.21 4.02
CA ALA A 10 -23.17 -10.35 2.85
C ALA A 10 -22.67 -8.94 3.22
N LYS A 11 -22.28 -8.71 4.48
CA LYS A 11 -21.41 -7.59 4.82
C LYS A 11 -19.97 -8.11 4.73
N LEU A 12 -19.55 -8.43 3.50
CA LEU A 12 -18.12 -8.54 3.20
C LEU A 12 -17.52 -7.25 3.72
N ASP A 13 -16.61 -7.43 4.67
CA ASP A 13 -16.00 -6.41 5.48
C ASP A 13 -15.27 -5.43 4.55
N LEU A 14 -15.99 -4.40 4.09
CA LEU A 14 -15.46 -3.34 3.23
C LEU A 14 -14.26 -2.64 3.91
N ASN A 15 -14.22 -2.69 5.25
CA ASN A 15 -13.11 -2.21 6.05
C ASN A 15 -11.85 -3.08 5.87
N SER A 16 -12.02 -4.38 5.68
CA SER A 16 -10.90 -5.30 5.43
C SER A 16 -10.24 -5.01 4.07
N ILE A 17 -11.00 -4.66 3.04
CA ILE A 17 -10.46 -4.35 1.70
C ILE A 17 -9.64 -3.04 1.71
N THR A 18 -10.03 -2.05 2.53
CA THR A 18 -9.28 -0.80 2.69
C THR A 18 -8.04 -0.94 3.58
N GLU A 19 -8.04 -1.89 4.52
CA GLU A 19 -6.90 -2.20 5.40
C GLU A 19 -5.87 -3.14 4.75
N GLN A 20 -6.28 -3.96 3.80
CA GLN A 20 -5.51 -5.12 3.31
C GLN A 20 -4.36 -4.81 2.38
N GLN A 21 -4.20 -3.58 1.95
CA GLN A 21 -2.97 -3.21 1.30
C GLN A 21 -2.44 -1.96 1.98
N THR A 22 -1.33 -2.13 2.67
CA THR A 22 -0.50 -1.07 3.21
C THR A 22 0.82 -1.13 2.46
N CYS A 23 1.61 -0.06 2.53
CA CYS A 23 3.02 -0.15 2.14
C CYS A 23 3.70 -1.23 2.99
N PHE A 24 4.64 -1.98 2.41
CA PHE A 24 5.38 -3.03 3.11
C PHE A 24 6.30 -2.44 4.19
N ASP A 25 6.48 -3.19 5.28
CA ASP A 25 7.45 -2.81 6.30
C ASP A 25 8.88 -2.75 5.71
N LYS A 26 9.51 -1.59 5.80
CA LYS A 26 10.84 -1.35 5.25
C LYS A 26 11.89 -2.24 5.90
N ASN A 27 11.82 -2.43 7.22
CA ASN A 27 12.80 -3.25 7.93
C ASN A 27 12.69 -4.72 7.52
N TRP A 28 11.47 -5.21 7.31
CA TRP A 28 11.21 -6.54 6.79
C TRP A 28 11.80 -6.74 5.39
N ILE A 29 11.56 -5.81 4.46
CA ILE A 29 12.11 -5.88 3.10
C ILE A 29 13.66 -5.85 3.11
N LEU A 30 14.26 -5.04 3.99
CA LEU A 30 15.72 -4.92 4.11
C LEU A 30 16.42 -6.17 4.63
N GLN A 31 15.70 -7.16 5.16
CA GLN A 31 16.31 -8.43 5.56
C GLN A 31 16.90 -9.18 4.37
N LEU A 32 16.36 -8.99 3.16
CA LEU A 32 16.78 -9.70 1.94
C LEU A 32 17.21 -8.76 0.81
N ASN A 33 17.04 -7.44 0.97
CA ASN A 33 17.31 -6.44 -0.06
C ASN A 33 18.25 -5.36 0.45
N LYS A 34 19.02 -4.74 -0.45
CA LYS A 34 19.85 -3.57 -0.11
C LYS A 34 18.97 -2.31 -0.05
N GLN A 35 19.38 -1.34 0.76
CA GLN A 35 18.71 -0.03 0.84
C GLN A 35 18.60 0.65 -0.53
N ASP A 36 19.67 0.65 -1.31
CA ASP A 36 19.68 1.29 -2.64
C ASP A 36 18.68 0.63 -3.60
N SER A 37 18.42 -0.66 -3.44
CA SER A 37 17.46 -1.40 -4.28
C SER A 37 16.00 -1.05 -3.97
N ILE A 38 15.73 -0.41 -2.83
CA ILE A 38 14.37 -0.02 -2.42
C ILE A 38 14.15 1.49 -2.43
N HIS A 39 15.19 2.28 -2.72
CA HIS A 39 15.18 3.74 -2.60
C HIS A 39 14.05 4.37 -3.42
N ASP A 40 13.91 3.93 -4.67
CA ASP A 40 12.90 4.45 -5.60
C ASP A 40 11.48 3.95 -5.33
N PHE A 41 11.30 3.08 -4.33
CA PHE A 41 10.01 2.52 -3.96
C PHE A 41 9.51 3.02 -2.60
N ILE A 42 10.18 4.02 -2.01
CA ILE A 42 9.74 4.58 -0.73
C ILE A 42 8.50 5.45 -0.94
N CYS A 43 7.41 5.08 -0.27
CA CYS A 43 6.20 5.87 -0.25
C CYS A 43 6.46 7.21 0.45
N LEU A 44 6.13 8.32 -0.23
CA LEU A 44 6.31 9.67 0.30
C LEU A 44 5.48 9.93 1.56
N ILE A 45 4.32 9.28 1.69
CA ILE A 45 3.33 9.51 2.75
C ILE A 45 3.79 8.86 4.06
N CYS A 46 4.08 7.55 4.04
CA CYS A 46 4.36 6.77 5.25
C CYS A 46 5.83 6.33 5.39
N LYS A 47 6.69 6.63 4.41
CA LYS A 47 8.14 6.30 4.40
C LYS A 47 8.47 4.80 4.46
N GLN A 48 7.47 3.97 4.21
CA GLN A 48 7.57 2.52 4.02
C GLN A 48 7.76 2.17 2.53
N VAL A 49 7.93 0.89 2.18
CA VAL A 49 8.07 0.46 0.77
C VAL A 49 6.68 0.37 0.13
N ALA A 50 6.42 1.13 -0.94
CA ALA A 50 5.12 1.17 -1.60
C ALA A 50 4.71 -0.21 -2.14
N ASN A 51 3.54 -0.67 -1.72
CA ASN A 51 2.88 -1.84 -2.28
C ASN A 51 2.02 -1.37 -3.45
N ASN A 52 2.43 -1.71 -4.67
CA ASN A 52 1.94 -1.15 -5.93
C ASN A 52 2.24 0.36 -6.09
N PRO A 53 3.52 0.73 -6.33
CA PRO A 53 3.93 2.12 -6.42
C PRO A 53 3.23 2.86 -7.56
N MET A 54 2.73 4.06 -7.26
CA MET A 54 2.21 5.02 -8.23
C MET A 54 3.03 6.31 -8.16
N GLU A 55 3.48 6.80 -9.31
CA GLU A 55 4.23 8.05 -9.39
C GLU A 55 3.29 9.26 -9.47
N ILE A 56 3.54 10.28 -8.65
CA ILE A 56 2.88 11.58 -8.78
C ILE A 56 3.57 12.37 -9.88
N ASN A 57 2.86 12.60 -10.97
CA ASN A 57 3.29 13.50 -12.03
C ASN A 57 2.34 14.71 -12.12
N CYS A 58 2.64 15.76 -11.37
CA CYS A 58 1.90 17.02 -11.44
C CYS A 58 2.83 18.24 -11.42
N THR A 59 2.35 19.36 -11.99
CA THR A 59 3.14 20.59 -12.09
C THR A 59 3.57 21.14 -10.74
N GLN A 60 2.79 20.90 -9.69
CA GLN A 60 3.11 21.36 -8.34
C GLN A 60 4.33 20.66 -7.72
N HIS A 61 4.62 19.42 -8.14
CA HIS A 61 5.71 18.61 -7.58
C HIS A 61 6.82 18.33 -8.59
N LYS A 62 6.76 18.93 -9.79
CA LYS A 62 7.70 18.67 -10.91
C LYS A 62 9.19 18.92 -10.60
N ASN A 63 9.49 19.76 -9.61
CA ASN A 63 10.87 20.16 -9.27
C ASN A 63 11.36 19.54 -7.95
N MET A 64 10.71 18.48 -7.45
CA MET A 64 11.22 17.75 -6.30
C MET A 64 12.26 16.73 -6.78
N ASP A 65 13.43 16.73 -6.16
CA ASP A 65 14.55 15.83 -6.51
C ASP A 65 14.32 14.37 -6.02
N GLU A 66 13.20 14.10 -5.34
CA GLU A 66 12.87 12.79 -4.77
C GLU A 66 11.87 12.03 -5.66
N SER A 67 12.02 10.70 -5.71
CA SER A 67 11.04 9.80 -6.34
C SER A 67 9.66 9.99 -5.71
N LEU A 68 8.70 10.51 -6.50
CA LEU A 68 7.39 10.92 -6.02
C LEU A 68 6.39 9.76 -5.92
N ILE A 69 6.74 8.73 -5.18
CA ILE A 69 5.96 7.50 -5.10
C ILE A 69 4.92 7.55 -4.00
N VAL A 70 3.70 7.17 -4.34
CA VAL A 70 2.60 6.91 -3.41
C VAL A 70 1.98 5.54 -3.66
N ARG A 71 0.99 5.21 -2.84
CA ARG A 71 0.12 4.06 -2.94
C ARG A 71 -1.32 4.58 -3.06
#